data_AF-A0A965LLL0-F1
#
_entry.id   AF-A0A965LLL0-F1
#
_cell.length_a   1.000
_cell.length_b   1.000
_cell.length_c   1.000
_cell.angle_alpha   90.00
_cell.angle_beta   90.00
_cell.angle_gamma   90.00
#
_symmetry.space_group_name_H-M   'P 1'
#
loop_
_entity.id
_entity.type
_entity.pdbx_description
1 polymer ?
#
loop_
_entity_poly.entity_id
_entity_poly.type
_entity_poly.pdbx_seq_one_letter_code
_entity_poly.pdbx_strand_id
1 'polypeptide(L)'
;MSDFANVDVDLDDDLEVPTSYSSSSPAPATNRSAITAPGAGVGRRKEAIARVRLVPGTGKWSLNGRPLDVYFPNKVHQQLVSEPFRTVGVDGNYDVIALINGGGISGQAGALRLGVARALNAIDIDAHRPSLKKAGFLTRDARVIERKKYGLKKARKRSQYSKR
;
A
#
# COMPACT_ATOMS: atom_id res chain seq x y z
N MET A 1 67.28 -43.72 -40.46
CA MET A 1 67.87 -42.40 -40.15
C MET A 1 67.08 -41.40 -40.97
N SER A 2 66.14 -40.60 -40.48
CA SER A 2 65.94 -39.93 -39.19
C SER A 2 64.47 -39.45 -39.17
N ASP A 3 63.71 -39.79 -38.13
CA ASP A 3 63.16 -38.86 -37.13
C ASP A 3 62.51 -37.57 -37.66
N PHE A 4 61.19 -37.49 -37.53
CA PHE A 4 60.47 -36.27 -37.14
C PHE A 4 59.27 -36.68 -36.27
N ALA A 5 59.29 -36.26 -35.01
CA ALA A 5 58.27 -36.50 -34.01
C ALA A 5 57.18 -35.41 -34.03
N ASN A 6 55.97 -35.82 -33.63
CA ASN A 6 54.85 -35.11 -33.00
C ASN A 6 54.33 -33.80 -33.60
N VAL A 7 52.99 -33.69 -33.73
CA VAL A 7 52.12 -32.89 -32.85
C VAL A 7 50.66 -33.27 -33.17
N ASP A 8 50.00 -33.97 -32.25
CA ASP A 8 48.55 -34.03 -32.18
C ASP A 8 48.06 -32.69 -31.62
N VAL A 9 47.16 -32.00 -32.34
CA VAL A 9 46.53 -30.76 -31.89
C VAL A 9 45.12 -31.11 -31.44
N ASP A 10 44.98 -31.30 -30.12
CA ASP A 10 43.69 -31.34 -29.43
C ASP A 10 43.00 -29.97 -29.58
N LEU A 11 41.91 -29.92 -30.36
CA LEU A 11 41.00 -28.78 -30.40
C LEU A 11 39.93 -28.96 -29.32
N ASP A 12 40.31 -28.67 -28.07
CA ASP A 12 39.36 -28.29 -27.03
C ASP A 12 39.35 -26.75 -26.95
N ASP A 13 38.33 -26.12 -27.56
CA ASP A 13 37.99 -24.71 -27.34
C ASP A 13 36.54 -24.65 -26.84
N ASP A 14 36.38 -25.03 -25.58
CA ASP A 14 35.20 -24.73 -24.77
C ASP A 14 35.06 -23.21 -24.63
N LEU A 15 34.36 -22.59 -25.59
CA LEU A 15 33.92 -21.21 -25.49
C LEU A 15 32.86 -21.10 -24.39
N GLU A 16 33.30 -20.95 -23.13
CA GLU A 16 32.45 -20.55 -22.02
C GLU A 16 31.92 -19.13 -22.26
N VAL A 17 30.71 -19.04 -22.82
CA VAL A 17 29.93 -17.81 -22.86
C VAL A 17 29.50 -17.48 -21.42
N PRO A 18 29.85 -16.34 -20.83
CA PRO A 18 29.36 -15.97 -19.51
C PRO A 18 27.84 -15.74 -19.58
N THR A 19 27.06 -16.72 -19.15
CA THR A 19 25.58 -16.71 -19.20
C THR A 19 24.92 -15.95 -18.04
N SER A 20 25.68 -15.22 -17.22
CA SER A 20 25.12 -14.51 -16.06
C SER A 20 25.18 -12.99 -16.19
N TYR A 21 24.24 -12.43 -16.97
CA TYR A 21 23.82 -11.04 -16.77
C TYR A 21 23.01 -10.96 -15.47
N SER A 22 23.69 -10.83 -14.33
CA SER A 22 23.04 -10.51 -13.06
C SER A 22 22.61 -9.04 -13.08
N SER A 23 21.37 -8.79 -13.50
CA SER A 23 20.74 -7.46 -13.57
C SER A 23 20.26 -6.94 -12.21
N SER A 24 21.02 -7.18 -11.14
CA SER A 24 20.71 -6.57 -9.85
C SER A 24 21.14 -5.10 -9.86
N SER A 25 20.22 -4.22 -10.29
CA SER A 25 20.38 -2.79 -10.01
C SER A 25 20.25 -2.59 -8.50
N PRO A 26 21.29 -2.06 -7.80
CA PRO A 26 21.15 -1.71 -6.41
C PRO A 26 20.10 -0.61 -6.30
N ALA A 27 19.08 -0.82 -5.47
CA ALA A 27 18.13 0.23 -5.14
C ALA A 27 18.89 1.44 -4.54
N PRO A 28 18.47 2.69 -4.80
CA PRO A 28 19.12 3.84 -4.22
C PRO A 28 18.97 3.80 -2.70
N ALA A 29 20.03 3.37 -2.01
CA ALA A 29 20.16 3.52 -0.57
C ALA A 29 20.46 5.00 -0.29
N THR A 30 19.41 5.82 -0.18
CA THR A 30 19.59 7.16 0.38
C THR A 30 19.95 6.99 1.85
N ASN A 31 21.24 7.12 2.18
CA ASN A 31 21.77 7.20 3.54
C ASN A 31 21.28 8.48 4.23
N ARG A 32 19.98 8.55 4.53
CA ARG A 32 19.38 9.65 5.29
C ARG A 32 18.76 9.11 6.56
N SER A 33 18.90 9.89 7.64
CA SER A 33 18.27 9.59 8.91
C SER A 33 16.74 9.62 8.75
N ALA A 34 16.04 8.65 9.34
CA ALA A 34 14.59 8.61 9.30
C ALA A 34 14.00 9.83 10.02
N ILE A 35 13.20 10.63 9.30
CA ILE A 35 12.57 11.82 9.86
C ILE A 35 11.42 11.37 10.77
N THR A 36 11.58 11.58 12.08
CA THR A 36 10.52 11.34 13.06
C THR A 36 9.84 12.67 13.38
N ALA A 37 8.69 12.89 12.76
CA ALA A 37 7.88 14.09 12.96
C ALA A 37 6.40 13.73 13.09
N PRO A 38 5.59 14.56 13.77
CA PRO A 38 4.15 14.38 13.74
C PRO A 38 3.60 14.59 12.33
N GLY A 39 2.69 13.73 11.90
CA GLY A 39 2.07 13.77 10.58
C GLY A 39 0.56 13.97 10.68
N ALA A 40 -0.04 14.58 9.67
CA ALA A 40 -1.49 14.66 9.55
C ALA A 40 -1.95 14.20 8.16
N GLY A 41 -3.10 13.56 8.11
CA GLY A 41 -3.65 13.01 6.87
C GLY A 41 -5.16 12.94 6.90
N VAL A 42 -5.78 13.11 5.74
CA VAL A 42 -7.23 12.94 5.58
C VAL A 42 -7.48 11.86 4.54
N GLY A 43 -8.30 10.87 4.90
CA GLY A 43 -8.76 9.84 4.00
C GLY A 43 -10.28 9.84 3.88
N ARG A 44 -10.77 9.48 2.68
CA ARG A 44 -12.20 9.42 2.38
C ARG A 44 -12.52 8.20 1.55
N ARG A 45 -13.57 7.46 1.90
CA ARG A 45 -14.06 6.32 1.12
C ARG A 45 -15.57 6.21 1.25
N LYS A 46 -16.27 6.11 0.10
CA LYS A 46 -17.73 6.27 0.04
C LYS A 46 -18.10 7.59 0.74
N GLU A 47 -18.91 7.52 1.78
CA GLU A 47 -19.33 8.65 2.61
C GLU A 47 -18.42 8.88 3.83
N ALA A 48 -17.59 7.91 4.20
CA ALA A 48 -16.75 8.00 5.40
C ALA A 48 -15.58 8.98 5.21
N ILE A 49 -15.33 9.78 6.24
CA ILE A 49 -14.23 10.74 6.34
C ILE A 49 -13.42 10.40 7.59
N ALA A 50 -12.11 10.19 7.42
CA ALA A 50 -11.17 9.97 8.52
C ALA A 50 -10.13 11.10 8.53
N ARG A 51 -10.05 11.81 9.65
CA ARG A 51 -8.99 12.78 9.94
C ARG A 51 -8.00 12.12 10.90
N VAL A 52 -6.77 11.92 10.44
CA VAL A 52 -5.74 11.17 11.15
C VAL A 52 -4.61 12.11 11.55
N ARG A 53 -4.14 11.96 12.78
CA ARG A 53 -2.90 12.53 13.28
C ARG A 53 -2.00 11.38 13.75
N LEU A 54 -0.76 11.41 13.29
CA LEU A 54 0.29 10.51 13.72
C LEU A 54 1.21 11.28 14.66
N VAL A 55 1.48 10.71 15.82
CA VAL A 55 2.42 11.25 16.80
C VAL A 55 3.49 10.18 17.03
N PRO A 56 4.79 10.52 17.02
CA PRO A 56 5.83 9.55 17.38
C PRO A 56 5.55 8.96 18.76
N GLY A 57 5.51 7.63 18.88
CA GLY A 57 4.99 6.97 20.07
C GLY A 57 5.17 5.46 20.08
N THR A 58 4.28 4.74 20.77
CA THR A 58 4.38 3.29 21.05
C THR A 58 3.51 2.42 20.13
N GLY A 59 2.75 3.02 19.20
CA GLY A 59 1.84 2.28 18.33
C GLY A 59 0.41 2.18 18.85
N LYS A 60 0.01 3.05 19.79
CA LYS A 60 -1.36 3.05 20.35
C LYS A 60 -2.36 3.63 19.35
N TRP A 61 -3.50 2.96 19.24
CA TRP A 61 -4.60 3.39 18.36
C TRP A 61 -5.75 3.97 19.18
N SER A 62 -6.09 5.22 18.92
CA SER A 62 -7.27 5.89 19.48
C SER A 62 -8.19 6.36 18.35
N LEU A 63 -9.34 5.69 18.23
CA LEU A 63 -10.38 5.95 17.23
C LEU A 63 -11.61 6.52 17.92
N ASN A 64 -11.88 7.81 17.76
CA ASN A 64 -12.98 8.50 18.47
C ASN A 64 -13.00 8.20 19.99
N GLY A 65 -11.82 8.06 20.62
CA GLY A 65 -11.68 7.73 22.04
C GLY A 65 -11.81 6.24 22.40
N ARG A 66 -11.88 5.34 21.41
CA ARG A 66 -11.94 3.88 21.61
C ARG A 66 -10.71 3.18 21.01
N PRO A 67 -10.26 2.04 21.54
CA PRO A 67 -9.17 1.28 20.96
C PRO A 67 -9.58 0.61 19.64
N LEU A 68 -8.58 0.23 18.83
CA LEU A 68 -8.76 -0.36 17.50
C LEU A 68 -9.66 -1.60 17.53
N ASP A 69 -9.44 -2.49 18.49
CA ASP A 69 -10.14 -3.78 18.59
C ASP A 69 -11.63 -3.62 18.91
N VAL A 70 -11.97 -2.60 19.72
CA VAL A 70 -13.35 -2.31 20.10
C VAL A 70 -14.08 -1.58 18.96
N TYR A 71 -13.40 -0.69 18.24
CA TYR A 71 -14.00 0.04 17.14
C TYR A 71 -14.21 -0.84 15.89
N PHE A 72 -13.21 -1.67 15.56
CA PHE A 72 -13.24 -2.63 14.46
C PHE A 72 -13.16 -4.05 15.00
N PRO A 73 -14.29 -4.70 15.31
CA PRO A 73 -14.27 -6.08 15.84
C PRO A 73 -13.78 -7.12 14.82
N ASN A 74 -13.87 -6.82 13.52
CA ASN A 74 -13.40 -7.71 12.46
C ASN A 74 -11.89 -7.52 12.20
N LYS A 75 -11.11 -8.59 12.31
CA LYS A 75 -9.66 -8.62 12.04
C LYS A 75 -9.30 -8.13 10.64
N VAL A 76 -10.14 -8.36 9.63
CA VAL A 76 -9.89 -7.87 8.26
C VAL A 76 -9.81 -6.35 8.23
N HIS A 77 -10.64 -5.64 9.00
CA HIS A 77 -10.60 -4.18 9.06
C HIS A 77 -9.40 -3.65 9.84
N GLN A 78 -8.99 -4.35 10.90
CA GLN A 78 -7.78 -4.03 11.65
C GLN A 78 -6.54 -4.17 10.77
N GLN A 79 -6.44 -5.27 10.02
CA GLN A 79 -5.32 -5.55 9.13
C GLN A 79 -5.25 -4.56 7.97
N LEU A 80 -6.38 -4.22 7.36
CA LEU A 80 -6.44 -3.18 6.32
C LEU A 80 -5.92 -1.83 6.81
N VAL A 81 -6.14 -1.52 8.09
CA VAL A 81 -5.72 -0.26 8.69
C VAL A 81 -4.22 -0.25 9.01
N SER A 82 -3.63 -1.39 9.38
CA SER A 82 -2.21 -1.54 9.70
C SER A 82 -1.31 -1.79 8.48
N GLU A 83 -1.85 -2.27 7.36
CA GLU A 83 -1.16 -2.46 6.07
C GLU A 83 -0.14 -1.35 5.68
N PRO A 84 -0.48 -0.04 5.71
CA PRO A 84 0.48 1.00 5.32
C PRO A 84 1.71 1.08 6.23
N PHE A 85 1.56 0.82 7.54
CA PHE A 85 2.68 0.77 8.47
C PHE A 85 3.61 -0.41 8.14
N ARG A 86 3.02 -1.58 7.89
CA ARG A 86 3.75 -2.80 7.54
C ARG A 86 4.52 -2.67 6.23
N THR A 87 3.97 -1.99 5.23
CA THR A 87 4.69 -1.77 3.96
C THR A 87 5.87 -0.82 4.07
N VAL A 88 5.85 0.08 5.05
CA VAL A 88 6.93 1.04 5.29
C VAL A 88 7.92 0.51 6.34
N GLY A 89 7.54 -0.50 7.13
CA GLY A 89 8.37 -1.08 8.19
C GLY A 89 8.47 -0.19 9.43
N VAL A 90 7.48 0.68 9.67
CA VAL A 90 7.42 1.61 10.81
C VAL A 90 6.30 1.22 11.79
N ASP A 91 6.07 -0.08 11.91
CA ASP A 91 5.11 -0.65 12.85
C ASP A 91 5.54 -0.33 14.29
N GLY A 92 4.64 0.23 15.09
CA GLY A 92 4.90 0.55 16.50
C GLY A 92 5.61 1.88 16.77
N ASN A 93 6.03 2.61 15.73
CA ASN A 93 6.76 3.89 15.90
C ASN A 93 5.84 5.10 16.10
N TYR A 94 4.55 4.97 15.77
CA TYR A 94 3.60 6.08 15.77
C TYR A 94 2.30 5.71 16.49
N ASP A 95 1.88 6.58 17.40
CA ASP A 95 0.52 6.59 17.93
C ASP A 95 -0.43 7.23 16.92
N VAL A 96 -1.60 6.61 16.74
CA VAL A 96 -2.61 7.01 15.77
C VAL A 96 -3.81 7.58 16.50
N ILE A 97 -4.07 8.86 16.28
CA ILE A 97 -5.27 9.55 16.78
C ILE A 97 -6.15 9.86 15.57
N ALA A 98 -7.31 9.21 15.47
CA ALA A 98 -8.21 9.41 14.35
C ALA A 98 -9.61 9.83 14.79
N LEU A 99 -10.13 10.85 14.10
CA LEU A 99 -11.52 11.26 14.15
C LEU A 99 -12.23 10.79 12.88
N ILE A 100 -13.20 9.91 13.03
CA ILE A 100 -13.90 9.25 11.92
C ILE A 100 -15.39 9.57 11.98
N ASN A 101 -15.93 10.07 10.87
CA ASN A 101 -17.35 10.41 10.74
C ASN A 101 -17.93 9.86 9.42
N GLY A 102 -19.23 9.54 9.44
CA GLY A 102 -20.00 9.13 8.27
C GLY A 102 -19.76 7.70 7.78
N GLY A 103 -20.58 7.27 6.82
CA GLY A 103 -20.52 5.95 6.20
C GLY A 103 -20.77 4.78 7.18
N GLY A 104 -20.18 3.63 6.88
CA GLY A 104 -20.23 2.44 7.74
C GLY A 104 -18.84 1.83 7.92
N ILE A 105 -18.73 0.78 8.74
CA ILE A 105 -17.47 0.20 9.25
C ILE A 105 -16.43 -0.07 8.15
N SER A 106 -16.84 -0.73 7.05
CA SER A 106 -15.94 -1.03 5.93
C SER A 106 -15.46 0.23 5.18
N GLY A 107 -16.33 1.23 5.04
CA GLY A 107 -15.98 2.53 4.45
C GLY A 107 -15.01 3.29 5.35
N GLN A 108 -15.26 3.27 6.65
CA GLN A 108 -14.43 3.91 7.68
C GLN A 108 -13.02 3.30 7.74
N ALA A 109 -12.89 1.97 7.75
CA ALA A 109 -11.59 1.31 7.71
C ALA A 109 -10.77 1.70 6.47
N GLY A 110 -11.41 1.71 5.29
CA GLY A 110 -10.74 2.13 4.05
C GLY A 110 -10.40 3.62 4.01
N ALA A 111 -11.24 4.48 4.60
CA ALA A 111 -10.95 5.90 4.75
C ALA A 111 -9.75 6.10 5.69
N LEU A 112 -9.71 5.38 6.80
CA LEU A 112 -8.63 5.48 7.77
C LEU A 112 -7.30 4.99 7.19
N ARG A 113 -7.29 3.86 6.46
CA ARG A 113 -6.11 3.37 5.73
C ARG A 113 -5.48 4.44 4.84
N LEU A 114 -6.31 5.14 4.05
CA LEU A 114 -5.85 6.23 3.18
C LEU A 114 -5.34 7.43 3.99
N GLY A 115 -5.99 7.73 5.12
CA GLY A 115 -5.56 8.80 6.04
C GLY A 115 -4.18 8.54 6.62
N VAL A 116 -3.93 7.32 7.08
CA VAL A 116 -2.62 6.87 7.61
C VAL A 116 -1.56 6.93 6.52
N ALA A 117 -1.83 6.38 5.34
CA ALA A 117 -0.86 6.39 4.23
C ALA A 117 -0.47 7.82 3.81
N ARG A 118 -1.43 8.76 3.82
CA ARG A 118 -1.17 10.18 3.54
C ARG A 118 -0.36 10.86 4.64
N ALA A 119 -0.65 10.53 5.90
CA ALA A 119 0.10 11.07 7.03
C ALA A 119 1.56 10.58 7.01
N LEU A 120 1.79 9.28 6.76
CA LEU A 120 3.15 8.74 6.58
C LEU A 120 3.88 9.42 5.42
N ASN A 121 3.24 9.50 4.25
CA ASN A 121 3.84 10.19 3.10
C ASN A 121 4.14 11.67 3.37
N ALA A 122 3.42 12.34 4.27
CA ALA A 122 3.68 13.73 4.62
C ALA A 122 4.88 13.90 5.57
N ILE A 123 5.20 12.88 6.38
CA ILE A 123 6.33 12.91 7.31
C ILE A 123 7.65 12.78 6.53
N ASP A 124 7.74 11.76 5.67
CA ASP A 124 8.91 11.53 4.82
C ASP A 124 8.45 11.15 3.41
N ILE A 125 8.44 12.16 2.53
CA ILE A 125 7.99 12.01 1.15
C ILE A 125 8.92 11.07 0.39
N ASP A 126 10.23 11.29 0.43
CA ASP A 126 11.12 10.55 -0.46
C ASP A 126 11.25 9.09 0.00
N ALA A 127 11.09 8.79 1.30
CA ALA A 127 11.30 7.43 1.83
C ALA A 127 10.05 6.58 1.67
N HIS A 128 8.89 7.16 1.96
CA HIS A 128 7.66 6.40 2.05
C HIS A 128 6.88 6.39 0.74
N ARG A 129 6.99 7.44 -0.09
CA ARG A 129 6.23 7.54 -1.34
C ARG A 129 6.48 6.39 -2.32
N PRO A 130 7.71 5.91 -2.58
CA PRO A 130 7.94 4.83 -3.53
C PRO A 130 7.23 3.54 -3.12
N SER A 131 7.39 3.11 -1.87
CA SER A 131 6.77 1.90 -1.31
C SER A 131 5.25 2.02 -1.27
N LEU A 132 4.72 3.14 -0.77
CA LEU A 132 3.27 3.37 -0.67
C LEU A 132 2.59 3.50 -2.03
N LYS A 133 3.25 4.11 -3.02
CA LYS A 133 2.73 4.22 -4.38
C LYS A 133 2.73 2.86 -5.09
N LYS A 134 3.80 2.07 -4.93
CA LYS A 134 3.90 0.71 -5.49
C LYS A 134 2.82 -0.21 -4.91
N ALA A 135 2.53 -0.10 -3.60
CA ALA A 135 1.47 -0.83 -2.93
C ALA A 135 0.04 -0.29 -3.22
N GLY A 136 -0.09 0.87 -3.88
CA GLY A 136 -1.38 1.46 -4.24
C GLY A 136 -2.13 2.15 -3.10
N PHE A 137 -1.48 2.48 -1.98
CA PHE A 137 -2.14 3.07 -0.80
C PHE A 137 -2.43 4.57 -0.90
N LEU A 138 -1.79 5.27 -1.84
CA LEU A 138 -2.01 6.71 -2.07
C LEU A 138 -3.24 6.99 -2.95
N THR A 139 -3.78 5.98 -3.62
CA THR A 139 -4.93 6.11 -4.52
C THR A 139 -6.23 6.07 -3.72
N ARG A 140 -7.09 7.07 -3.94
CA ARG A 140 -8.44 7.07 -3.36
C ARG A 140 -9.33 6.09 -4.13
N ASP A 141 -10.04 5.21 -3.41
CA ASP A 141 -11.13 4.43 -3.99
C ASP A 141 -12.30 5.37 -4.35
N ALA A 142 -12.46 5.63 -5.64
CA ALA A 142 -13.44 6.57 -6.18
C ALA A 142 -14.87 6.00 -6.25
N ARG A 143 -15.08 4.72 -5.92
CA ARG A 143 -16.41 4.09 -6.01
C ARG A 143 -17.38 4.71 -5.01
N VAL A 144 -18.49 5.23 -5.52
CA VAL A 144 -19.61 5.81 -4.77
C VAL A 144 -20.90 5.14 -5.25
N ILE A 145 -21.93 5.13 -4.41
CA ILE A 145 -23.24 4.59 -4.76
C ILE A 145 -23.80 5.41 -5.93
N GLU A 146 -24.11 4.73 -7.03
CA GLU A 146 -24.83 5.35 -8.14
C GLU A 146 -26.24 5.73 -7.71
N ARG A 147 -26.67 6.95 -8.06
CA ARG A 147 -28.04 7.41 -7.80
C ARG A 147 -29.07 6.52 -8.49
N LYS A 148 -30.28 6.42 -7.91
CA LYS A 148 -31.44 5.82 -8.58
C LYS A 148 -31.82 6.68 -9.79
N LYS A 149 -31.89 6.07 -10.98
CA LYS A 149 -32.38 6.73 -12.20
C LYS A 149 -33.90 6.60 -12.27
N TYR A 150 -34.56 7.55 -12.93
CA TYR A 150 -36.00 7.52 -13.13
C TYR A 150 -36.42 6.27 -13.93
N GLY A 151 -37.62 5.76 -13.68
CA GLY A 151 -38.13 4.52 -14.29
C GLY A 151 -37.45 3.22 -13.81
N LEU A 152 -36.36 3.30 -13.04
CA LEU A 152 -35.66 2.12 -12.50
C LEU A 152 -36.04 1.85 -11.03
N LYS A 153 -36.00 0.58 -10.62
CA LYS A 153 -36.23 0.17 -9.22
C LYS A 153 -35.01 0.41 -8.34
N LYS A 154 -33.80 0.31 -8.90
CA LYS A 154 -32.51 0.67 -8.27
C LYS A 154 -31.62 1.43 -9.29
N ALA A 155 -30.32 1.60 -9.02
CA ALA A 155 -29.40 2.29 -9.95
C ALA A 155 -29.45 1.74 -11.39
N ARG A 156 -29.54 0.41 -11.56
CA ARG A 156 -29.60 -0.27 -12.87
C ARG A 156 -30.76 -1.26 -13.04
N LYS A 157 -31.37 -1.71 -11.93
CA LYS A 157 -32.45 -2.73 -11.96
C LYS A 157 -33.71 -2.16 -12.63
N ARG A 158 -34.04 -2.71 -13.81
CA ARG A 158 -35.30 -2.45 -14.54
C ARG A 158 -36.41 -3.37 -14.05
N SER A 159 -37.66 -2.95 -14.23
CA SER A 159 -38.79 -3.89 -14.22
C SER A 159 -38.69 -4.81 -15.44
N GLN A 160 -39.32 -5.98 -15.37
CA GLN A 160 -39.45 -6.86 -16.53
C GLN A 160 -40.20 -6.11 -17.65
N TYR A 161 -39.67 -6.19 -18.87
CA TYR A 161 -40.25 -5.57 -20.07
C TYR A 161 -40.92 -6.66 -20.91
N SER A 162 -42.18 -6.44 -21.32
CA SER A 162 -42.85 -7.25 -22.34
C SER A 162 -42.77 -6.52 -23.68
N LYS A 163 -42.33 -7.23 -24.73
CA LYS A 163 -42.16 -6.69 -26.09
C LYS A 163 -43.41 -6.79 -26.96
N ARG A 164 -44.35 -7.65 -26.57
CA ARG A 164 -45.53 -8.02 -27.36
C ARG A 164 -46.70 -7.12 -27.03
#